data_AF-A0AAW6XZV4-F1
#
_entry.id   AF-A0AAW6XZV4-F1
#
_cell.length_a   1.000
_cell.length_b   1.000
_cell.length_c   1.000
_cell.angle_alpha   90.00
_cell.angle_beta   90.00
_cell.angle_gamma   90.00
#
_symmetry.space_group_name_H-M   'P 1'
#
loop_
_entity.id
_entity.type
_entity.pdbx_description
1 polymer ?
#
loop_
_entity_poly.entity_id
_entity_poly.type
_entity_poly.pdbx_seq_one_letter_code
_entity_poly.pdbx_strand_id
1 'polypeptide(L)'
;YTIAPWEVDDIGRVLDEMISQAGVDWVERSYKGKNGTVEHRIDFGRPIGAKKLNVRLEIGVNVAEMPDISYHSADYASEIVGWGPGEGDAKLRTAPIRTGAKGLRRVRKVSLLRNNSVDSLTNATRQIAQQVSQQMRVRRFLVNQSDWCPIGSLNVGDWVPIVGVTDWQKVAQWVRIMQIEEDGDTGSAVITTE
;
A
#
# COMPACT_ATOMS: atom_id res chain seq x y z
N TYR A 1 -5.62 -26.53 -4.02
CA TYR A 1 -4.45 -26.90 -3.23
C TYR A 1 -4.96 -27.38 -1.88
N THR A 2 -4.41 -28.47 -1.37
CA THR A 2 -4.83 -29.08 -0.11
C THR A 2 -3.55 -29.30 0.69
N ILE A 3 -3.52 -28.77 1.91
CA ILE A 3 -2.37 -28.89 2.82
C ILE A 3 -2.73 -29.96 3.84
N ALA A 4 -1.88 -30.97 4.00
CA ALA A 4 -2.10 -31.93 5.07
C ALA A 4 -1.72 -31.30 6.43
N PRO A 5 -2.48 -31.54 7.51
CA PRO A 5 -2.26 -30.87 8.81
C PRO A 5 -0.86 -31.05 9.42
N TRP A 6 -0.11 -32.08 9.01
CA TRP A 6 1.24 -32.38 9.51
C TRP A 6 2.36 -31.81 8.62
N GLU A 7 2.05 -31.24 7.46
CA GLU A 7 3.06 -30.71 6.53
C GLU A 7 3.50 -29.29 6.90
N VAL A 8 2.67 -28.56 7.65
CA VAL A 8 2.82 -27.13 7.86
C VAL A 8 2.36 -26.76 9.28
N ASP A 9 3.28 -26.20 10.06
CA ASP A 9 2.97 -25.69 11.41
C ASP A 9 2.30 -24.31 11.39
N ASP A 10 2.42 -23.57 10.28
CA ASP A 10 1.90 -22.21 10.10
C ASP A 10 1.22 -22.04 8.73
N ILE A 11 -0.11 -22.08 8.73
CA ILE A 11 -0.96 -21.88 7.55
C ILE A 11 -0.87 -20.42 7.05
N GLY A 12 -0.66 -19.45 7.94
CA GLY A 12 -0.52 -18.04 7.61
C GLY A 12 0.70 -17.80 6.71
N ARG A 13 1.84 -18.40 7.06
CA ARG A 13 3.04 -18.34 6.21
C ARG A 13 2.81 -18.90 4.80
N VAL A 14 2.13 -20.05 4.71
CA VAL A 14 1.82 -20.65 3.39
C VAL A 14 0.87 -19.77 2.60
N LEU A 15 -0.11 -19.16 3.27
CA LEU A 15 -1.01 -18.19 2.67
C LEU A 15 -0.23 -16.98 2.13
N ASP A 16 0.68 -16.40 2.91
CA ASP A 16 1.53 -15.27 2.48
C ASP A 16 2.40 -15.62 1.27
N GLU A 17 2.97 -16.83 1.25
CA GLU A 17 3.73 -17.31 0.10
C GLU A 17 2.84 -17.46 -1.14
N MET A 18 1.64 -18.01 -0.99
CA MET A 18 0.67 -18.15 -2.09
C MET A 18 0.23 -16.77 -2.61
N ILE A 19 -0.06 -15.83 -1.72
CA ILE A 19 -0.43 -14.45 -2.07
C ILE A 19 0.70 -13.76 -2.81
N SER A 20 1.94 -13.88 -2.30
CA SER A 20 3.14 -13.30 -2.92
C SER A 20 3.37 -13.84 -4.33
N GLN A 21 3.18 -15.15 -4.54
CA GLN A 21 3.29 -15.78 -5.86
C GLN A 21 2.14 -15.38 -6.79
N ALA A 22 0.92 -15.33 -6.25
CA ALA A 22 -0.25 -14.98 -7.02
C ALA A 22 -0.33 -13.47 -7.27
N GLY A 23 0.42 -12.60 -6.58
CA GLY A 23 0.30 -11.14 -6.75
C GLY A 23 -1.14 -10.64 -6.58
N VAL A 24 -1.87 -11.23 -5.63
CA VAL A 24 -3.22 -10.80 -5.21
C VAL A 24 -3.10 -10.04 -3.90
N ASP A 25 -4.06 -9.17 -3.62
CA ASP A 25 -4.27 -8.63 -2.28
C ASP A 25 -5.29 -9.50 -1.53
N TRP A 26 -5.28 -9.41 -0.21
CA TRP A 26 -6.29 -10.01 0.64
C TRP A 26 -6.71 -9.06 1.75
N VAL A 27 -7.92 -9.25 2.28
CA VAL A 27 -8.40 -8.57 3.49
C VAL A 27 -9.23 -9.55 4.33
N GLU A 28 -9.05 -9.49 5.63
CA GLU A 28 -9.94 -10.18 6.57
C GLU A 28 -11.14 -9.28 6.89
N ARG A 29 -12.34 -9.85 6.82
CA ARG A 29 -13.58 -9.23 7.26
C ARG A 29 -14.20 -10.06 8.36
N SER A 30 -14.53 -9.40 9.45
CA SER A 30 -15.38 -9.97 10.51
C SER A 30 -16.81 -9.49 10.31
N TYR A 31 -17.77 -10.41 10.42
CA TYR A 31 -19.18 -10.11 10.30
C TYR A 31 -19.99 -10.82 11.37
N LYS A 32 -21.14 -10.26 11.71
CA LYS A 32 -22.07 -10.87 12.65
C LYS A 32 -22.84 -11.97 11.93
N GLY A 33 -22.60 -13.21 12.31
CA GLY A 33 -23.30 -14.40 11.85
C GLY A 33 -24.76 -14.42 12.33
N LYS A 34 -25.57 -15.25 11.66
CA LYS A 34 -27.03 -15.34 11.90
C LYS A 34 -27.39 -15.72 13.35
N ASN A 35 -26.50 -16.41 14.05
CA ASN A 35 -26.73 -16.90 15.41
C ASN A 35 -26.06 -16.01 16.48
N GLY A 36 -25.66 -14.78 16.12
CA GLY A 36 -24.92 -13.90 17.02
C GLY A 36 -23.45 -14.26 17.20
N THR A 37 -22.94 -15.25 16.45
CA THR A 37 -21.52 -15.58 16.38
C THR A 37 -20.77 -14.57 15.52
N VAL A 38 -19.48 -14.36 15.78
CA VAL A 38 -18.60 -13.65 14.84
C VAL A 38 -18.11 -14.66 13.82
N GLU A 39 -18.27 -14.32 12.54
CA GLU A 39 -17.73 -15.10 11.44
C GLU A 39 -16.61 -14.30 10.76
N HIS A 40 -15.52 -15.00 10.40
CA HIS A 40 -14.34 -14.42 9.76
C HIS A 40 -14.27 -14.90 8.31
N ARG A 41 -13.97 -13.99 7.39
CA ARG A 41 -13.78 -14.30 5.98
C ARG A 41 -12.56 -13.59 5.44
N ILE A 42 -11.76 -14.33 4.68
CA ILE A 42 -10.66 -13.78 3.91
C ILE A 42 -11.16 -13.57 2.48
N ASP A 43 -11.17 -12.32 2.03
CA ASP A 43 -11.48 -11.97 0.65
C ASP A 43 -10.17 -11.75 -0.12
N PHE A 44 -10.07 -12.32 -1.32
CA PHE A 44 -8.94 -12.14 -2.24
C PHE A 44 -9.36 -11.27 -3.43
N GLY A 45 -8.45 -10.43 -3.93
CA GLY A 45 -8.73 -9.57 -5.08
C GLY A 45 -7.47 -8.95 -5.69
N ARG A 46 -7.63 -8.23 -6.81
CA ARG A 46 -6.54 -7.49 -7.46
C ARG A 46 -7.02 -6.14 -7.99
N PRO A 47 -6.57 -5.02 -7.42
CA PRO A 47 -6.33 -4.80 -5.98
C PRO A 47 -7.64 -4.80 -5.18
N ILE A 48 -7.56 -4.98 -3.87
CA ILE A 48 -8.71 -4.81 -2.95
C ILE A 48 -8.83 -3.35 -2.53
N GLY A 49 -10.06 -2.85 -2.51
CA GLY A 49 -10.40 -1.47 -2.16
C GLY A 49 -10.77 -0.64 -3.39
N ALA A 50 -11.43 0.50 -3.15
CA ALA A 50 -11.83 1.44 -4.17
C ALA A 50 -11.08 2.77 -4.00
N LYS A 51 -10.87 3.46 -5.12
CA LYS A 51 -10.40 4.84 -5.10
C LYS A 51 -11.55 5.76 -4.72
N LYS A 52 -11.56 6.25 -3.49
CA LYS A 52 -12.62 7.10 -2.94
C LYS A 52 -12.41 8.54 -3.40
N LEU A 53 -13.23 8.96 -4.36
CA LEU A 53 -13.23 10.33 -4.89
C LEU A 53 -14.14 11.28 -4.10
N ASN A 54 -15.09 10.73 -3.36
CA ASN A 54 -16.12 11.48 -2.63
C ASN A 54 -15.75 11.75 -1.16
N VAL A 55 -14.50 11.45 -0.77
CA VAL A 55 -13.99 11.75 0.57
C VAL A 55 -12.95 12.86 0.45
N ARG A 56 -12.98 13.80 1.39
CA ARG A 56 -12.00 14.88 1.47
C ARG A 56 -11.24 14.73 2.79
N LEU A 57 -9.94 14.45 2.71
CA LEU A 57 -9.04 14.48 3.87
C LEU A 57 -8.10 15.66 3.71
N GLU A 58 -8.23 16.62 4.63
CA GLU A 58 -7.46 17.85 4.61
C GLU A 58 -6.76 18.10 5.95
N ILE A 59 -5.44 18.26 5.88
CA ILE A 59 -4.57 18.51 7.04
C ILE A 59 -4.96 19.84 7.67
N GLY A 60 -5.28 19.83 8.97
CA GLY A 60 -5.72 20.99 9.71
C GLY A 60 -7.22 21.30 9.61
N VAL A 61 -8.00 20.47 8.90
CA VAL A 61 -9.47 20.60 8.82
C VAL A 61 -10.15 19.41 9.50
N ASN A 62 -10.13 18.24 8.86
CA ASN A 62 -10.68 17.01 9.42
C ASN A 62 -9.60 15.97 9.77
N VAL A 63 -8.36 16.24 9.38
CA VAL A 63 -7.18 15.53 9.88
C VAL A 63 -6.62 16.37 11.02
N ALA A 64 -6.84 15.90 12.25
CA ALA A 64 -6.75 16.70 13.47
C ALA A 64 -5.31 16.91 13.97
N GLU A 65 -4.42 15.95 13.69
CA GLU A 65 -3.01 16.02 14.04
C GLU A 65 -2.15 16.12 12.78
N MET A 66 -0.95 16.72 12.91
CA MET A 66 0.01 16.67 11.82
C MET A 66 0.33 15.20 11.54
N PRO A 67 0.12 14.71 10.31
CA PRO A 67 0.36 13.31 10.00
C PRO A 67 1.79 12.91 10.33
N ASP A 68 1.99 11.66 10.75
CA ASP A 68 3.31 11.06 10.80
C ASP A 68 3.83 10.94 9.37
N ILE A 69 4.85 11.73 9.07
CA ILE A 69 5.46 11.83 7.75
C ILE A 69 6.84 11.22 7.81
N SER A 70 7.03 10.19 7.00
CA SER A 70 8.33 9.59 6.80
C SER A 70 9.04 10.18 5.59
N TYR A 71 10.30 10.58 5.80
CA TYR A 71 11.19 11.03 4.75
C TYR A 71 12.18 9.92 4.39
N HIS A 72 11.91 9.19 3.30
CA HIS A 72 12.76 8.10 2.84
C HIS A 72 13.76 8.56 1.78
N SER A 73 14.60 9.55 2.12
CA SER A 73 15.65 10.03 1.22
C SER A 73 16.65 8.91 0.85
N ALA A 74 16.85 7.95 1.75
CA ALA A 74 17.68 6.76 1.49
C ALA A 74 17.12 5.88 0.37
N ASP A 75 15.79 5.79 0.22
CA ASP A 75 15.15 4.95 -0.80
C ASP A 75 14.96 5.64 -2.15
N TYR A 76 15.06 6.96 -2.18
CA TYR A 76 14.87 7.78 -3.38
C TYR A 76 15.69 7.27 -4.58
N ALA A 77 15.02 7.15 -5.73
CA ALA A 77 15.64 6.92 -7.03
C ALA A 77 14.95 7.75 -8.13
N SER A 78 15.76 8.33 -9.02
CA SER A 78 15.26 9.02 -10.22
C SER A 78 14.98 8.04 -11.37
N GLU A 79 15.69 6.91 -11.39
CA GLU A 79 15.54 5.85 -12.39
C GLU A 79 15.65 4.48 -11.69
N ILE A 80 14.79 3.53 -12.06
CA ILE A 80 14.90 2.13 -11.63
C ILE A 80 15.15 1.22 -12.82
N VAL A 81 16.06 0.26 -12.64
CA VAL A 81 16.25 -0.87 -13.55
C VAL A 81 15.93 -2.18 -12.83
N GLY A 82 14.94 -2.91 -13.34
CA GLY A 82 14.59 -4.24 -12.85
C GLY A 82 15.49 -5.30 -13.47
N TRP A 83 15.93 -6.25 -12.66
CA TRP A 83 16.74 -7.39 -13.05
C TRP A 83 16.02 -8.68 -12.65
N GLY A 84 15.60 -9.45 -13.64
CA GLY A 84 14.96 -10.74 -13.44
C GLY A 84 15.95 -11.91 -13.38
N PRO A 85 15.47 -13.15 -13.53
CA PRO A 85 16.31 -14.33 -13.58
C PRO A 85 17.19 -14.37 -14.84
N GLY A 86 18.24 -15.18 -14.78
CA GLY A 86 19.22 -15.38 -15.84
C GLY A 86 20.64 -15.01 -15.41
N GLU A 87 21.61 -15.48 -16.18
CA GLU A 87 23.05 -15.32 -15.91
C GLU A 87 23.72 -14.44 -16.96
N GLY A 88 24.67 -13.61 -16.54
CA GLY A 88 25.43 -12.74 -17.43
C GLY A 88 24.56 -11.85 -18.31
N ASP A 89 24.82 -11.89 -19.62
CA ASP A 89 24.11 -11.10 -20.63
C ASP A 89 22.70 -11.62 -20.92
N ALA A 90 22.42 -12.90 -20.66
CA ALA A 90 21.10 -13.49 -20.80
C ALA A 90 20.13 -13.10 -19.67
N LYS A 91 20.59 -12.30 -18.70
CA LYS A 91 19.77 -11.87 -17.56
C LYS A 91 18.66 -10.94 -18.02
N LEU A 92 17.43 -11.30 -17.67
CA LEU A 92 16.25 -10.50 -17.98
C LEU A 92 16.39 -9.11 -17.33
N ARG A 93 16.18 -8.05 -18.09
CA ARG A 93 16.23 -6.68 -17.58
C ARG A 93 15.16 -5.80 -18.19
N THR A 94 14.69 -4.81 -17.43
CA THR A 94 13.80 -3.77 -17.96
C THR A 94 14.60 -2.67 -18.64
N ALA A 95 13.94 -1.89 -19.50
CA ALA A 95 14.41 -0.54 -19.78
C ALA A 95 14.42 0.30 -18.48
N PRO A 96 15.29 1.32 -18.36
CA PRO A 96 15.24 2.23 -17.22
C PRO A 96 13.89 2.92 -17.10
N ILE A 97 13.22 2.76 -15.95
CA ILE A 97 11.95 3.40 -15.64
C ILE A 97 12.24 4.68 -14.88
N ARG A 98 11.88 5.82 -15.47
CA ARG A 98 12.04 7.14 -14.83
C ARG A 98 10.89 7.42 -13.88
N THR A 99 11.21 7.92 -12.69
CA THR A 99 10.22 8.23 -11.65
C THR A 99 9.60 9.63 -11.80
N GLY A 100 10.10 10.45 -12.74
CA GLY A 100 9.69 11.84 -12.91
C GLY A 100 10.27 12.80 -11.86
N ALA A 101 11.18 12.31 -11.01
CA ALA A 101 11.85 13.13 -10.02
C ALA A 101 12.74 14.21 -10.68
N LYS A 102 12.62 15.45 -10.21
CA LYS A 102 13.37 16.62 -10.71
C LYS A 102 14.69 16.87 -9.97
N GLY A 103 15.10 15.94 -9.10
CA GLY A 103 16.29 16.05 -8.26
C GLY A 103 17.54 15.38 -8.84
N LEU A 104 18.51 15.10 -7.96
CA LEU A 104 19.75 14.41 -8.31
C LEU A 104 19.46 13.07 -9.00
N ARG A 105 20.21 12.78 -10.07
CA ARG A 105 20.14 11.49 -10.76
C ARG A 105 20.63 10.39 -9.81
N ARG A 106 19.75 9.45 -9.48
CA ARG A 106 20.05 8.26 -8.68
C ARG A 106 19.40 7.05 -9.30
N VAL A 107 20.23 6.15 -9.84
CA VAL A 107 19.77 4.91 -10.48
C VAL A 107 19.78 3.79 -9.44
N ARG A 108 18.62 3.15 -9.23
CA ARG A 108 18.49 1.99 -8.34
C ARG A 108 18.30 0.73 -9.16
N LYS A 109 19.03 -0.33 -8.82
CA LYS A 109 18.83 -1.68 -9.37
C LYS A 109 17.98 -2.48 -8.41
N VAL A 110 16.97 -3.17 -8.92
CA VAL A 110 16.12 -4.06 -8.13
C VAL A 110 16.18 -5.44 -8.74
N SER A 111 16.45 -6.46 -7.92
CA SER A 111 16.46 -7.86 -8.34
C SER A 111 15.11 -8.50 -8.03
N LEU A 112 14.45 -9.01 -9.07
CA LEU A 112 13.11 -9.59 -9.04
C LEU A 112 13.16 -10.98 -9.69
N LEU A 113 13.79 -11.92 -9.00
CA LEU A 113 14.12 -13.25 -9.54
C LEU A 113 12.89 -14.12 -9.86
N ARG A 114 11.72 -13.76 -9.32
CA ARG A 114 10.45 -14.48 -9.55
C ARG A 114 9.70 -14.02 -10.81
N ASN A 115 10.13 -12.91 -11.43
CA ASN A 115 9.46 -12.34 -12.59
C ASN A 115 10.12 -12.87 -13.88
N ASN A 116 9.55 -13.95 -14.42
CA ASN A 116 10.14 -14.72 -15.52
C ASN A 116 9.84 -14.14 -16.93
N SER A 117 9.17 -12.99 -17.02
CA SER A 117 8.88 -12.32 -18.30
C SER A 117 9.18 -10.82 -18.22
N VAL A 118 9.56 -10.21 -19.35
CA VAL A 118 9.86 -8.77 -19.42
C VAL A 118 8.69 -7.93 -18.94
N ASP A 119 7.46 -8.32 -19.29
CA ASP A 119 6.24 -7.58 -18.91
C ASP A 119 5.97 -7.66 -17.41
N SER A 120 6.06 -8.87 -16.84
CA SER A 120 5.91 -9.09 -15.39
C SER A 120 6.97 -8.32 -14.62
N LEU A 121 8.22 -8.37 -15.07
CA LEU A 121 9.34 -7.64 -14.50
C LEU A 121 9.14 -6.12 -14.61
N THR A 122 8.68 -5.62 -15.75
CA THR A 122 8.44 -4.19 -15.99
C THR A 122 7.32 -3.65 -15.12
N ASN A 123 6.23 -4.40 -14.96
CA ASN A 123 5.11 -3.99 -14.10
C ASN A 123 5.52 -3.92 -12.63
N ALA A 124 6.21 -4.94 -12.12
CA ALA A 124 6.74 -4.93 -10.75
C ALA A 124 7.76 -3.78 -10.55
N THR A 125 8.65 -3.56 -11.51
CA THR A 125 9.62 -2.46 -11.45
C THR A 125 8.94 -1.10 -11.44
N ARG A 126 7.83 -0.93 -12.18
CA ARG A 126 7.04 0.31 -12.23
C ARG A 126 6.35 0.60 -10.89
N GLN A 127 5.85 -0.42 -10.20
CA GLN A 127 5.27 -0.27 -8.85
C GLN A 127 6.33 0.24 -7.87
N ILE A 128 7.53 -0.34 -7.89
CA ILE A 128 8.65 0.10 -7.04
C ILE A 128 9.09 1.52 -7.43
N ALA A 129 9.07 1.86 -8.72
CA ALA A 129 9.38 3.20 -9.21
C ALA A 129 8.44 4.26 -8.63
N GLN A 130 7.14 3.96 -8.54
CA GLN A 130 6.17 4.85 -7.89
C GLN A 130 6.46 5.00 -6.40
N GLN A 131 6.76 3.89 -5.72
CA GLN A 131 7.09 3.88 -4.29
C GLN A 131 8.33 4.74 -3.95
N VAL A 132 9.42 4.64 -4.71
CA VAL A 132 10.66 5.39 -4.41
C VAL A 132 10.69 6.82 -4.98
N SER A 133 9.73 7.16 -5.84
CA SER A 133 9.58 8.52 -6.39
C SER A 133 9.16 9.53 -5.31
N GLN A 134 8.45 9.05 -4.30
CA GLN A 134 7.90 9.85 -3.23
C GLN A 134 8.91 9.93 -2.08
N GLN A 135 9.53 11.10 -1.93
CA GLN A 135 10.46 11.37 -0.82
C GLN A 135 9.73 11.47 0.53
N MET A 136 8.43 11.75 0.48
CA MET A 136 7.59 12.00 1.63
C MET A 136 6.38 11.08 1.53
N ARG A 137 6.11 10.33 2.61
CA ARG A 137 4.89 9.53 2.74
C ARG A 137 4.21 9.81 4.06
N VAL A 138 2.93 10.15 3.98
CA VAL A 138 2.02 10.06 5.13
C VAL A 138 1.91 8.58 5.51
N ARG A 139 2.23 8.25 6.76
CA ARG A 139 2.15 6.88 7.30
C ARG A 139 0.97 6.69 8.23
N ARG A 140 0.67 7.72 9.02
CA ARG A 140 -0.36 7.66 10.04
C ARG A 140 -0.99 9.04 10.19
N PHE A 141 -2.30 9.09 10.31
CA PHE A 141 -3.01 10.32 10.63
C PHE A 141 -4.27 10.04 11.44
N LEU A 142 -4.63 11.00 12.29
CA LEU A 142 -5.89 11.00 13.02
C LEU A 142 -6.94 11.75 12.20
N VAL A 143 -8.06 11.09 11.89
CA VAL A 143 -9.20 11.70 11.23
C VAL A 143 -10.37 11.79 12.21
N ASN A 144 -11.03 12.94 12.24
CA ASN A 144 -12.27 13.11 12.97
C ASN A 144 -13.46 12.88 12.04
N GLN A 145 -14.53 12.30 12.58
CA GLN A 145 -15.80 12.19 11.87
C GLN A 145 -16.25 13.56 11.35
N SER A 146 -16.57 13.64 10.05
CA SER A 146 -17.12 14.84 9.43
C SER A 146 -18.04 14.49 8.26
N ASP A 147 -18.90 15.42 7.84
CA ASP A 147 -19.79 15.22 6.69
C ASP A 147 -19.03 14.96 5.38
N TRP A 148 -17.78 15.42 5.28
CA TRP A 148 -16.92 15.25 4.11
C TRP A 148 -16.09 13.97 4.16
N CYS A 149 -15.99 13.34 5.32
CA CYS A 149 -15.33 12.05 5.52
C CYS A 149 -16.00 11.28 6.67
N PRO A 150 -17.12 10.60 6.40
CA PRO A 150 -17.67 9.65 7.35
C PRO A 150 -16.70 8.48 7.49
N ILE A 151 -16.21 8.21 8.70
CA ILE A 151 -15.22 7.16 8.98
C ILE A 151 -15.73 5.79 8.48
N GLY A 152 -17.01 5.48 8.74
CA GLY A 152 -17.63 4.24 8.26
C GLY A 152 -17.74 4.10 6.73
N SER A 153 -17.41 5.15 5.95
CA SER A 153 -17.32 5.06 4.49
C SER A 153 -15.96 4.55 4.00
N LEU A 154 -14.98 4.50 4.90
CA LEU A 154 -13.60 4.05 4.64
C LEU A 154 -13.47 2.57 4.94
N ASN A 155 -12.67 1.87 4.13
CA ASN A 155 -12.35 0.47 4.35
C ASN A 155 -10.85 0.26 4.16
N VAL A 156 -10.32 -0.79 4.81
CA VAL A 156 -8.97 -1.28 4.53
C VAL A 156 -8.87 -1.64 3.04
N GLY A 157 -7.77 -1.19 2.42
CA GLY A 157 -7.48 -1.31 1.00
C GLY A 157 -7.92 -0.10 0.16
N ASP A 158 -8.82 0.74 0.65
CA ASP A 158 -9.29 1.93 -0.09
C ASP A 158 -8.15 2.93 -0.33
N TRP A 159 -8.21 3.61 -1.48
CA TRP A 159 -7.32 4.71 -1.79
C TRP A 159 -8.04 6.03 -1.55
N VAL A 160 -7.44 6.91 -0.75
CA VAL A 160 -8.02 8.21 -0.37
C VAL A 160 -7.05 9.35 -0.67
N PRO A 161 -7.54 10.53 -1.09
CA PRO A 161 -6.69 11.69 -1.31
C PRO A 161 -6.48 12.43 0.01
N ILE A 162 -5.22 12.68 0.38
CA ILE A 162 -4.86 13.59 1.47
C ILE A 162 -4.19 14.84 0.90
N VAL A 163 -4.72 16.00 1.28
CA VAL A 163 -4.25 17.30 0.82
C VAL A 163 -3.98 18.20 2.01
N GLY A 164 -3.00 19.09 1.91
CA GLY A 164 -2.81 20.12 2.91
C GLY A 164 -1.41 20.69 2.89
N VAL A 165 -1.07 21.40 3.97
CA VAL A 165 0.25 21.98 4.17
C VAL A 165 0.79 21.45 5.49
N THR A 166 1.99 20.90 5.45
CA THR A 166 2.77 20.59 6.66
C THR A 166 3.76 21.72 6.89
N ASP A 167 4.46 21.69 8.02
CA ASP A 167 5.46 22.71 8.37
C ASP A 167 6.54 22.94 7.28
N TRP A 168 6.75 21.96 6.40
CA TRP A 168 7.85 21.96 5.43
C TRP A 168 7.40 21.96 3.97
N GLN A 169 6.21 21.44 3.64
CA GLN A 169 5.78 21.30 2.25
C GLN A 169 4.26 21.14 2.09
N LYS A 170 3.76 21.44 0.89
CA LYS A 170 2.42 21.05 0.47
C LYS A 170 2.34 19.53 0.24
N VAL A 171 1.34 18.90 0.84
CA VAL A 171 0.98 17.50 0.67
C VAL A 171 -0.19 17.41 -0.30
N ALA A 172 -0.07 16.57 -1.33
CA ALA A 172 -1.16 16.24 -2.24
C ALA A 172 -0.91 14.84 -2.79
N GLN A 173 -1.33 13.82 -2.05
CA GLN A 173 -1.04 12.44 -2.37
C GLN A 173 -2.25 11.52 -2.19
N TRP A 174 -2.27 10.45 -2.96
CA TRP A 174 -3.16 9.33 -2.73
C TRP A 174 -2.48 8.38 -1.77
N VAL A 175 -3.18 8.01 -0.70
CA VAL A 175 -2.71 7.02 0.28
C VAL A 175 -3.64 5.82 0.28
N ARG A 176 -3.07 4.64 0.42
CA ARG A 176 -3.82 3.41 0.60
C ARG A 176 -4.00 3.15 2.09
N ILE A 177 -5.23 2.88 2.51
CA ILE A 177 -5.54 2.53 3.90
C ILE A 177 -5.09 1.09 4.15
N MET A 178 -4.19 0.91 5.10
CA MET A 178 -3.70 -0.40 5.54
C MET A 178 -4.37 -0.84 6.85
N GLN A 179 -4.71 0.12 7.71
CA GLN A 179 -5.35 -0.15 8.99
C GLN A 179 -6.23 1.03 9.39
N ILE A 180 -7.32 0.74 10.07
CA ILE A 180 -8.22 1.72 10.71
C ILE A 180 -8.39 1.27 12.16
N GLU A 181 -8.05 2.15 13.11
CA GLU A 181 -8.37 1.98 14.53
C GLU A 181 -9.41 3.04 14.89
N GLU A 182 -10.65 2.62 15.13
CA GLU A 182 -11.74 3.53 15.50
C GLU A 182 -11.82 3.67 17.03
N ASP A 183 -11.93 4.91 17.49
CA ASP A 183 -12.25 5.23 18.88
C ASP A 183 -13.76 5.49 19.00
N GLY A 184 -14.45 4.56 19.66
CA GLY A 184 -15.90 4.58 19.85
C GLY A 184 -16.40 5.71 20.75
N ASP A 185 -15.53 6.30 21.58
CA ASP A 185 -15.91 7.36 22.52
C ASP A 185 -15.81 8.75 21.88
N THR A 186 -14.78 8.97 21.06
CA THR A 186 -14.53 10.29 20.43
C THR A 186 -15.06 10.40 19.00
N GLY A 187 -15.43 9.29 18.37
CA GLY A 187 -15.82 9.28 16.95
C GLY A 187 -14.66 9.66 16.03
N SER A 188 -13.43 9.36 16.45
CA SER A 188 -12.21 9.59 15.67
C SER A 188 -11.62 8.26 15.23
N ALA A 189 -10.81 8.27 14.17
CA ALA A 189 -10.10 7.08 13.73
C ALA A 189 -8.64 7.39 13.43
N VAL A 190 -7.76 6.50 13.86
CA VAL A 190 -6.37 6.48 13.44
C VAL A 190 -6.27 5.64 12.17
N ILE A 191 -5.78 6.25 11.10
CA ILE A 191 -5.58 5.58 9.82
C ILE A 191 -4.08 5.38 9.60
N THR A 192 -3.67 4.14 9.33
CA THR A 192 -2.31 3.80 8.91
C THR A 192 -2.28 3.49 7.42
N THR A 193 -1.23 3.94 6.73
CA THR A 193 -1.10 3.91 5.27
C THR A 193 0.24 3.37 4.80
N GLU A 194 0.30 2.97 3.52
CA GLU A 194 1.49 2.39 2.84
C GLU A 194 2.62 3.42 2.54
#